data_AF-A0A2G9NDV6-F1
#
_entry.id   AF-A0A2G9NDV6-F1
#
_cell.length_a   1.000
_cell.length_b   1.000
_cell.length_c   1.000
_cell.angle_alpha   90.00
_cell.angle_beta   90.00
_cell.angle_gamma   90.00
#
_symmetry.space_group_name_H-M   'P 1'
#
loop_
_entity.id
_entity.type
_entity.pdbx_description
1 polymer ?
#
loop_
_entity_poly.entity_id
_entity_poly.type
_entity_poly.pdbx_seq_one_letter_code
_entity_poly.pdbx_strand_id
1 'polypeptide(L)'
;MKKRGNEIIILFVILIIYASSLISAQLANPKVQSPFECFDADKYQGNDPIFCTFRETIDYFDDFFSIHSLGILGSFGKLFIFGIIVLFIFSSLHFSKLFDSLALNLFISIVVGFLISILIPQSEINSMVISYNAVAISFITFLPIILIGFFTISVTKKGSLLGMFIQKILWFALSAYLFIKTASILIVKILLEKDIMKDNLIPIFKFILGQNINQVAQESHMITLIVLLVVSIALFKITVISNEKLISKISNALSDAEVQQKMSEYKKADEWAKTRAKMMDDKS
;
A
#
# COMPACT_ATOMS: atom_id res chain seq x y z
N MET A 1 25.83 -14.80 13.86
CA MET A 1 25.21 -14.36 12.58
C MET A 1 23.96 -13.46 12.76
N LYS A 2 23.85 -12.66 13.83
CA LYS A 2 22.62 -11.91 14.20
C LYS A 2 22.58 -10.43 13.73
N LYS A 3 23.62 -9.93 13.05
CA LYS A 3 23.81 -8.48 12.78
C LYS A 3 23.24 -7.95 11.46
N ARG A 4 23.00 -8.78 10.43
CA ARG A 4 22.56 -8.30 9.09
C ARG A 4 21.05 -8.12 8.91
N GLY A 5 20.23 -8.52 9.90
CA GLY A 5 18.77 -8.32 9.85
C GLY A 5 18.37 -6.86 10.10
N ASN A 6 19.12 -6.16 10.95
CA ASN A 6 18.81 -4.79 11.33
C ASN A 6 19.09 -3.80 10.20
N GLU A 7 20.05 -4.06 9.32
CA GLU A 7 20.43 -3.15 8.23
C GLU A 7 19.29 -2.96 7.20
N ILE A 8 18.52 -4.02 6.91
CA ILE A 8 17.39 -3.95 5.98
C ILE A 8 16.20 -3.20 6.60
N ILE A 9 15.95 -3.40 7.89
CA ILE A 9 14.90 -2.70 8.62
C ILE A 9 15.24 -1.21 8.74
N ILE A 10 16.51 -0.88 9.02
CA ILE A 10 17.00 0.50 9.09
C ILE A 10 16.86 1.20 7.73
N LEU A 11 17.22 0.54 6.63
CA LEU A 11 17.03 1.10 5.28
C LEU A 11 15.55 1.35 4.95
N PHE A 12 14.66 0.45 5.38
CA PHE A 12 13.22 0.61 5.17
C PHE A 12 12.63 1.76 6.01
N VAL A 13 13.08 1.90 7.26
CA VAL A 13 12.70 3.01 8.15
C VAL A 13 13.22 4.35 7.63
N ILE A 14 14.47 4.40 7.12
CA ILE A 14 15.03 5.62 6.50
C ILE A 14 14.23 6.02 5.25
N LEU A 15 13.79 5.04 4.44
CA LEU A 15 12.97 5.31 3.26
C LEU A 15 11.60 5.87 3.63
N ILE A 16 10.98 5.34 4.70
CA ILE A 16 9.70 5.84 5.23
C ILE A 16 9.87 7.26 5.79
N ILE A 17 10.92 7.52 6.58
CA ILE A 17 11.18 8.86 7.15
C ILE A 17 11.43 9.87 6.03
N TYR A 18 12.20 9.49 4.99
CA TYR A 18 12.46 10.34 3.84
C TYR A 18 11.16 10.66 3.06
N ALA A 19 10.32 9.66 2.81
CA ALA A 19 9.01 9.85 2.17
C ALA A 19 8.08 10.76 3.00
N SER A 20 8.01 10.55 4.32
CA SER A 20 7.22 11.39 5.24
C SER A 20 7.72 12.83 5.32
N SER A 21 9.03 13.05 5.23
CA SER A 21 9.62 14.40 5.22
C SER A 21 9.30 15.18 3.94
N LEU A 22 9.24 14.48 2.78
CA LEU A 22 8.85 15.07 1.50
C LEU A 22 7.36 15.50 1.50
N ILE A 23 6.51 14.70 2.13
CA ILE A 23 5.07 14.99 2.29
C ILE A 23 4.85 16.16 3.26
N SER A 24 5.60 16.20 4.37
CA SER A 24 5.52 17.29 5.36
C SER A 24 5.98 18.64 4.78
N ALA A 25 6.98 18.64 3.90
CA ALA A 25 7.43 19.85 3.19
C ALA A 25 6.40 20.39 2.17
N GLN A 26 5.52 19.52 1.66
CA GLN A 26 4.41 19.92 0.76
C GLN A 26 3.18 20.42 1.54
N LEU A 27 2.94 19.90 2.74
CA LEU A 27 1.83 20.28 3.63
C LEU A 27 2.00 21.65 4.30
N ALA A 28 3.21 22.23 4.30
CA ALA A 28 3.48 23.54 4.91
C ALA A 28 2.97 24.74 4.06
N ASN A 29 2.15 24.51 3.04
CA ASN A 29 1.61 25.56 2.17
C ASN A 29 0.24 26.07 2.70
N PRO A 30 0.14 27.31 3.21
CA PRO A 30 -0.93 27.75 4.11
C PRO A 30 -2.24 28.20 3.41
N LYS A 31 -2.62 27.59 2.27
CA LYS A 31 -3.78 28.04 1.47
C LYS A 31 -4.94 27.03 1.40
N VAL A 32 -5.17 26.24 2.45
CA VAL A 32 -6.36 25.38 2.52
C VAL A 32 -7.42 26.06 3.39
N GLN A 33 -8.42 26.64 2.74
CA GLN A 33 -9.59 27.25 3.37
C GLN A 33 -10.49 26.13 3.91
N SER A 34 -10.82 26.14 5.21
CA SER A 34 -11.57 25.05 5.84
C SER A 34 -13.03 25.06 5.37
N PRO A 35 -13.62 23.91 4.98
CA PRO A 35 -14.97 23.83 4.42
C PRO A 35 -16.11 23.88 5.46
N PHE A 36 -15.82 24.18 6.73
CA PHE A 36 -16.82 24.15 7.81
C PHE A 36 -17.22 25.58 8.20
N GLU A 37 -18.38 26.04 7.72
CA GLU A 37 -18.92 27.37 8.03
C GLU A 37 -19.57 27.42 9.42
N CYS A 38 -19.98 26.28 10.00
CA CYS A 38 -20.60 26.23 11.33
C CYS A 38 -19.68 26.40 12.54
N PHE A 39 -18.38 26.68 12.33
CA PHE A 39 -17.49 27.12 13.42
C PHE A 39 -17.37 28.64 13.56
N ASP A 40 -17.93 29.42 12.62
CA ASP A 40 -18.03 30.87 12.77
C ASP A 40 -19.23 31.22 13.67
N ALA A 41 -18.94 31.35 14.97
CA ALA A 41 -19.90 31.65 16.04
C ALA A 41 -20.72 32.93 15.79
N ASP A 42 -20.26 33.82 14.91
CA ASP A 42 -20.85 35.13 14.67
C ASP A 42 -22.01 35.10 13.64
N LYS A 43 -22.20 33.99 12.91
CA LYS A 43 -23.21 33.89 11.84
C LYS A 43 -24.49 33.11 12.19
N TYR A 44 -24.54 32.42 13.32
CA TYR A 44 -25.67 31.52 13.64
C TYR A 44 -26.52 32.02 14.82
N GLN A 45 -27.43 32.95 14.55
CA GLN A 45 -28.55 33.26 15.44
C GLN A 45 -29.77 32.41 15.05
N GLY A 46 -29.91 31.20 15.62
CA GLY A 46 -31.23 30.54 15.68
C GLY A 46 -31.33 29.03 15.46
N ASN A 47 -30.26 28.32 15.08
CA ASN A 47 -30.29 26.85 14.97
C ASN A 47 -29.39 26.19 16.01
N ASP A 48 -29.85 25.07 16.58
CA ASP A 48 -29.06 24.28 17.53
C ASP A 48 -27.73 23.86 16.87
N PRO A 49 -26.57 24.10 17.52
CA PRO A 49 -25.26 23.80 16.93
C PRO A 49 -25.12 22.33 16.54
N ILE A 50 -25.73 21.42 17.30
CA ILE A 50 -25.77 19.98 17.01
C ILE A 50 -26.48 19.70 15.68
N PHE A 51 -27.60 20.39 15.41
CA PHE A 51 -28.36 20.21 14.19
C PHE A 51 -27.62 20.79 12.99
N CYS A 52 -26.88 21.90 13.15
CA CYS A 52 -26.00 22.36 12.08
C CYS A 52 -24.89 21.35 11.80
N THR A 53 -24.14 20.90 12.82
CA THR A 53 -23.03 19.96 12.60
C THR A 53 -23.50 18.67 11.96
N PHE A 54 -24.67 18.16 12.36
CA PHE A 54 -25.27 16.98 11.76
C PHE A 54 -25.65 17.21 10.28
N ARG A 55 -26.26 18.35 9.97
CA ARG A 55 -26.63 18.70 8.60
C ARG A 55 -25.40 18.89 7.71
N GLU A 56 -24.38 19.64 8.15
CA GLU A 56 -23.12 19.77 7.41
C GLU A 56 -22.44 18.41 7.20
N THR A 57 -22.54 17.49 8.16
CA THR A 57 -22.01 16.12 8.00
C THR A 57 -22.77 15.35 6.92
N ILE A 58 -24.11 15.50 6.84
CA ILE A 58 -24.93 14.87 5.80
C ILE A 58 -24.65 15.50 4.44
N ASP A 59 -24.62 16.82 4.35
CA ASP A 59 -24.37 17.56 3.11
C ASP A 59 -22.95 17.24 2.59
N TYR A 60 -21.98 17.08 3.48
CA TYR A 60 -20.63 16.60 3.13
C TYR A 60 -20.62 15.13 2.70
N PHE A 61 -21.43 14.27 3.33
CA PHE A 61 -21.59 12.88 2.90
C PHE A 61 -22.16 12.82 1.49
N ASP A 62 -23.20 13.62 1.22
CA ASP A 62 -23.82 13.69 -0.09
C ASP A 62 -22.83 14.23 -1.12
N ASP A 63 -22.09 15.31 -0.81
CA ASP A 63 -21.04 15.84 -1.70
C ASP A 63 -19.90 14.85 -1.93
N PHE A 64 -19.49 14.08 -0.92
CA PHE A 64 -18.46 13.03 -1.03
C PHE A 64 -18.85 11.93 -2.03
N PHE A 65 -20.13 11.57 -2.09
CA PHE A 65 -20.65 10.59 -3.03
C PHE A 65 -21.19 11.22 -4.33
N SER A 66 -21.40 12.53 -4.36
CA SER A 66 -21.85 13.24 -5.54
C SER A 66 -20.74 13.38 -6.58
N ILE A 67 -21.11 13.24 -7.85
CA ILE A 67 -20.16 13.27 -8.98
C ILE A 67 -19.96 14.72 -9.48
N HIS A 68 -20.60 15.72 -8.86
CA HIS A 68 -20.87 17.00 -9.51
C HIS A 68 -19.87 18.13 -9.23
N SER A 69 -19.11 18.13 -8.13
CA SER A 69 -18.40 19.34 -7.69
C SER A 69 -16.97 19.53 -8.21
N LEU A 70 -16.23 18.47 -8.58
CA LEU A 70 -14.77 18.56 -8.85
C LEU A 70 -14.24 17.69 -10.02
N GLY A 71 -15.15 17.18 -10.86
CA GLY A 71 -14.85 16.38 -12.05
C GLY A 71 -14.92 14.87 -11.82
N ILE A 72 -15.40 14.14 -12.84
CA ILE A 72 -15.70 12.69 -12.79
C ILE A 72 -14.48 11.87 -12.33
N LEU A 73 -13.26 12.24 -12.74
CA LEU A 73 -12.04 11.53 -12.37
C LEU A 73 -11.69 11.66 -10.88
N GLY A 74 -11.92 12.83 -10.27
CA GLY A 74 -11.61 13.07 -8.86
C GLY A 74 -12.53 12.29 -7.93
N SER A 75 -13.84 12.34 -8.21
CA SER A 75 -14.84 11.59 -7.44
C SER A 75 -14.62 10.08 -7.59
N PHE A 76 -14.32 9.60 -8.81
CA PHE A 76 -13.98 8.19 -9.01
C PHE A 76 -12.69 7.78 -8.29
N GLY A 77 -11.65 8.61 -8.34
CA GLY A 77 -10.38 8.36 -7.64
C GLY A 77 -10.56 8.27 -6.12
N LYS A 78 -11.41 9.12 -5.54
CA LYS A 78 -11.74 9.11 -4.11
C LYS A 78 -12.48 7.84 -3.70
N LEU A 79 -13.49 7.43 -4.48
CA LEU A 79 -14.20 6.17 -4.26
C LEU A 79 -13.29 4.95 -4.43
N PHE A 80 -12.37 4.99 -5.39
CA PHE A 80 -11.39 3.93 -5.61
C PHE A 80 -10.40 3.79 -4.45
N ILE A 81 -9.82 4.91 -3.99
CA ILE A 81 -8.93 4.93 -2.82
C ILE A 81 -9.68 4.46 -1.57
N PHE A 82 -10.91 4.95 -1.35
CA PHE A 82 -11.78 4.48 -0.28
C PHE A 82 -11.99 2.97 -0.34
N GLY A 83 -12.34 2.43 -1.52
CA GLY A 83 -12.51 0.99 -1.72
C GLY A 83 -11.26 0.18 -1.37
N ILE A 84 -10.07 0.65 -1.78
CA ILE A 84 -8.79 0.00 -1.44
C ILE A 84 -8.55 0.02 0.07
N ILE A 85 -8.76 1.17 0.72
CA ILE A 85 -8.53 1.31 2.17
C ILE A 85 -9.50 0.41 2.94
N VAL A 86 -10.78 0.42 2.59
CA VAL A 86 -11.79 -0.46 3.21
C VAL A 86 -11.40 -1.92 3.03
N LEU A 87 -11.01 -2.33 1.82
CA LEU A 87 -10.62 -3.71 1.54
C LEU A 87 -9.36 -4.12 2.31
N PHE A 88 -8.39 -3.21 2.44
CA PHE A 88 -7.17 -3.44 3.20
C PHE A 88 -7.45 -3.60 4.70
N ILE A 89 -8.24 -2.69 5.29
CA ILE A 89 -8.64 -2.74 6.70
C ILE A 89 -9.48 -4.00 6.95
N PHE A 90 -10.45 -4.29 6.09
CA PHE A 90 -11.28 -5.49 6.18
C PHE A 90 -10.43 -6.76 6.15
N SER A 91 -9.48 -6.85 5.21
CA SER A 91 -8.55 -7.98 5.13
C SER A 91 -7.72 -8.13 6.41
N SER A 92 -7.24 -7.01 6.98
CA SER A 92 -6.49 -7.01 8.25
C SER A 92 -7.33 -7.46 9.45
N LEU A 93 -8.55 -6.92 9.59
CA LEU A 93 -9.49 -7.29 10.66
C LEU A 93 -9.93 -8.75 10.57
N HIS A 94 -10.24 -9.22 9.35
CA HIS A 94 -10.62 -10.60 9.12
C HIS A 94 -9.47 -11.58 9.39
N PHE A 95 -8.25 -11.23 8.97
CA PHE A 95 -7.07 -12.07 9.19
C PHE A 95 -6.67 -12.16 10.67
N SER A 96 -6.80 -11.06 11.41
CA SER A 96 -6.49 -11.00 12.85
C SER A 96 -7.55 -11.67 13.74
N LYS A 97 -8.71 -12.03 13.17
CA LYS A 97 -9.88 -12.54 13.91
C LYS A 97 -10.26 -11.65 15.10
N LEU A 98 -10.12 -10.33 14.93
CA LEU A 98 -10.41 -9.35 15.98
C LEU A 98 -11.87 -9.38 16.41
N PHE A 99 -12.77 -9.65 15.47
CA PHE A 99 -14.19 -9.84 15.71
C PHE A 99 -14.70 -11.11 15.01
N ASP A 100 -15.56 -11.86 15.69
CA ASP A 100 -16.12 -13.11 15.16
C ASP A 100 -17.16 -12.87 14.05
N SER A 101 -17.80 -11.71 14.04
CA SER A 101 -18.81 -11.36 13.04
C SER A 101 -18.18 -10.71 11.80
N LEU A 102 -18.39 -11.33 10.63
CA LEU A 102 -17.97 -10.77 9.34
C LEU A 102 -18.62 -9.41 9.07
N ALA A 103 -19.89 -9.25 9.45
CA ALA A 103 -20.62 -8.00 9.29
C ALA A 103 -20.01 -6.87 10.15
N LEU A 104 -19.56 -7.19 11.37
CA LEU A 104 -18.91 -6.21 12.25
C LEU A 104 -17.54 -5.78 11.71
N ASN A 105 -16.74 -6.72 11.21
CA ASN A 105 -15.48 -6.42 10.53
C ASN A 105 -15.68 -5.50 9.32
N LEU A 106 -16.70 -5.78 8.49
CA LEU A 106 -17.02 -4.96 7.33
C LEU A 106 -17.48 -3.56 7.75
N PHE A 107 -18.39 -3.46 8.72
CA PHE A 107 -18.89 -2.19 9.23
C PHE A 107 -17.76 -1.30 9.76
N ILE A 108 -16.89 -1.85 10.62
CA ILE A 108 -15.74 -1.11 11.17
C ILE A 108 -14.78 -0.70 10.05
N SER A 109 -14.52 -1.57 9.07
CA SER A 109 -13.65 -1.24 7.95
C SER A 109 -14.19 -0.10 7.08
N ILE A 110 -15.52 -0.03 6.89
CA ILE A 110 -16.19 1.05 6.17
C ILE A 110 -16.07 2.36 6.96
N VAL A 111 -16.37 2.35 8.26
CA VAL A 111 -16.30 3.54 9.12
C VAL A 111 -14.88 4.10 9.18
N VAL A 112 -13.89 3.24 9.43
CA VAL A 112 -12.48 3.67 9.49
C VAL A 112 -11.98 4.08 8.10
N GLY A 113 -12.33 3.35 7.05
CA GLY A 113 -11.98 3.71 5.68
C GLY A 113 -12.55 5.06 5.27
N PHE A 114 -13.78 5.38 5.71
CA PHE A 114 -14.43 6.66 5.48
C PHE A 114 -13.69 7.78 6.22
N LEU A 115 -13.39 7.59 7.51
CA LEU A 115 -12.62 8.54 8.33
C LEU A 115 -11.21 8.81 7.80
N ILE A 116 -10.58 7.84 7.13
CA ILE A 116 -9.27 8.05 6.49
C ILE A 116 -9.44 8.74 5.14
N SER A 117 -10.45 8.37 4.37
CA SER A 117 -10.66 8.90 3.01
C SER A 117 -11.22 10.33 3.01
N ILE A 118 -11.91 10.74 4.06
CA ILE A 118 -12.36 12.14 4.25
C ILE A 118 -11.20 13.10 4.50
N LEU A 119 -10.09 12.61 5.09
CA LEU A 119 -8.87 13.39 5.31
C LEU A 119 -8.08 13.65 4.03
N ILE A 120 -8.43 13.01 2.91
CA ILE A 120 -7.74 13.17 1.64
C ILE A 120 -8.51 14.21 0.78
N PRO A 121 -7.97 15.41 0.57
CA PRO A 121 -8.60 16.43 -0.26
C PRO A 121 -8.75 15.95 -1.70
N GLN A 122 -9.87 16.29 -2.34
CA GLN A 122 -10.10 15.90 -3.74
C GLN A 122 -9.14 16.59 -4.71
N SER A 123 -8.62 17.77 -4.35
CA SER A 123 -7.53 18.43 -5.08
C SER A 123 -6.25 17.60 -5.09
N GLU A 124 -5.90 16.94 -3.98
CA GLU A 124 -4.76 16.03 -3.93
C GLU A 124 -4.99 14.78 -4.79
N ILE A 125 -6.21 14.25 -4.79
CA ILE A 125 -6.57 13.11 -5.64
C ILE A 125 -6.49 13.49 -7.11
N ASN A 126 -7.01 14.67 -7.49
CA ASN A 126 -6.89 15.19 -8.83
C ASN A 126 -5.42 15.46 -9.20
N SER A 127 -4.61 16.02 -8.30
CA SER A 127 -3.18 16.22 -8.53
C SER A 127 -2.42 14.91 -8.62
N MET A 128 -2.80 13.88 -7.85
CA MET A 128 -2.30 12.52 -8.02
C MET A 128 -2.69 12.06 -9.42
N VAL A 129 -4.00 11.98 -9.75
CA VAL A 129 -4.59 11.49 -11.01
C VAL A 129 -4.11 12.25 -12.26
N ILE A 130 -3.69 13.50 -12.13
CA ILE A 130 -3.09 14.29 -13.21
C ILE A 130 -1.57 14.06 -13.27
N SER A 131 -0.91 13.86 -12.13
CA SER A 131 0.51 13.43 -12.05
C SER A 131 0.68 11.90 -12.27
N TYR A 132 -0.38 11.19 -12.65
CA TYR A 132 -0.52 9.73 -12.50
C TYR A 132 0.31 8.89 -13.44
N ASN A 133 1.21 9.45 -14.24
CA ASN A 133 2.22 8.58 -14.84
C ASN A 133 3.03 7.92 -13.71
N ALA A 134 3.46 8.69 -12.69
CA ALA A 134 4.24 8.15 -11.58
C ALA A 134 3.44 7.22 -10.64
N VAL A 135 2.20 7.57 -10.30
CA VAL A 135 1.35 6.75 -9.40
C VAL A 135 0.81 5.51 -10.12
N ALA A 136 0.37 5.61 -11.38
CA ALA A 136 -0.02 4.42 -12.14
C ALA A 136 1.18 3.50 -12.37
N ILE A 137 2.36 4.03 -12.70
CA ILE A 137 3.60 3.24 -12.77
C ILE A 137 3.89 2.59 -11.42
N SER A 138 3.70 3.30 -10.31
CA SER A 138 3.89 2.76 -8.97
C SER A 138 2.89 1.64 -8.68
N PHE A 139 1.60 1.81 -8.96
CA PHE A 139 0.60 0.75 -8.76
C PHE A 139 0.86 -0.46 -9.67
N ILE A 140 1.15 -0.24 -10.95
CA ILE A 140 1.49 -1.32 -11.90
C ILE A 140 2.76 -2.07 -11.47
N THR A 141 3.69 -1.39 -10.80
CA THR A 141 4.95 -2.01 -10.32
C THR A 141 4.79 -2.67 -8.95
N PHE A 142 4.16 -1.99 -7.98
CA PHE A 142 4.07 -2.42 -6.59
C PHE A 142 2.93 -3.40 -6.33
N LEU A 143 1.78 -3.26 -7.00
CA LEU A 143 0.64 -4.16 -6.76
C LEU A 143 1.01 -5.63 -7.07
N PRO A 144 1.67 -5.96 -8.20
CA PRO A 144 2.13 -7.33 -8.43
C PRO A 144 3.13 -7.83 -7.38
N ILE A 145 4.03 -6.95 -6.90
CA ILE A 145 4.99 -7.30 -5.83
C ILE A 145 4.24 -7.68 -4.55
N ILE A 146 3.23 -6.91 -4.16
CA ILE A 146 2.41 -7.15 -2.98
C ILE A 146 1.64 -8.47 -3.14
N LEU A 147 0.97 -8.67 -4.27
CA LEU A 147 0.20 -9.89 -4.55
C LEU A 147 1.08 -11.15 -4.51
N ILE A 148 2.25 -11.12 -5.16
CA ILE A 148 3.19 -12.25 -5.14
C ILE A 148 3.81 -12.42 -3.75
N GLY A 149 4.01 -11.33 -3.00
CA GLY A 149 4.41 -11.36 -1.60
C GLY A 149 3.42 -12.09 -0.69
N PHE A 150 2.13 -11.76 -0.79
CA PHE A 150 1.07 -12.48 -0.06
C PHE A 150 0.96 -13.94 -0.49
N PHE A 151 1.08 -14.22 -1.80
CA PHE A 151 1.12 -15.58 -2.31
C PHE A 151 2.31 -16.37 -1.73
N THR A 152 3.49 -15.75 -1.65
CA THR A 152 4.70 -16.32 -1.05
C THR A 152 4.48 -16.72 0.41
N ILE A 153 3.89 -15.83 1.22
CA ILE A 153 3.58 -16.11 2.63
C ILE A 153 2.58 -17.27 2.73
N SER A 154 1.53 -17.25 1.90
CA SER A 154 0.48 -18.27 1.91
C SER A 154 0.99 -19.66 1.52
N VAL A 155 1.86 -19.73 0.50
CA VAL A 155 2.54 -20.96 0.08
C VAL A 155 3.47 -21.47 1.18
N THR A 156 4.23 -20.57 1.82
CA THR A 156 5.17 -20.92 2.89
C THR A 156 4.43 -21.54 4.08
N LYS A 157 3.26 -21.01 4.46
CA LYS A 157 2.41 -21.60 5.52
C LYS A 157 1.95 -23.02 5.21
N LYS A 158 1.65 -23.32 3.94
CA LYS A 158 1.16 -24.65 3.53
C LYS A 158 2.28 -25.67 3.29
N GLY A 159 3.53 -25.23 3.14
CA GLY A 159 4.66 -26.13 2.87
C GLY A 159 4.59 -26.87 1.53
N SER A 160 3.79 -26.40 0.56
CA SER A 160 3.61 -27.09 -0.73
C SER A 160 4.82 -26.90 -1.65
N LEU A 161 5.48 -28.00 -2.05
CA LEU A 161 6.58 -27.99 -3.02
C LEU A 161 6.20 -27.33 -4.35
N LEU A 162 5.02 -27.67 -4.89
CA LEU A 162 4.51 -27.10 -6.13
C LEU A 162 4.29 -25.58 -5.99
N GLY A 163 3.74 -25.15 -4.85
CA GLY A 163 3.54 -23.74 -4.56
C GLY A 163 4.86 -22.95 -4.55
N MET A 164 5.90 -23.49 -3.92
CA MET A 164 7.22 -22.84 -3.86
C MET A 164 7.85 -22.71 -5.25
N PHE A 165 7.70 -23.75 -6.09
CA PHE A 165 8.16 -23.71 -7.48
C PHE A 165 7.44 -22.64 -8.30
N ILE A 166 6.10 -22.59 -8.25
CA ILE A 166 5.29 -21.59 -8.95
C ILE A 166 5.64 -20.17 -8.47
N GLN A 167 5.79 -19.99 -7.15
CA GLN A 167 6.19 -18.72 -6.56
C GLN A 167 7.53 -18.24 -7.11
N LYS A 168 8.53 -19.13 -7.24
CA LYS A 168 9.84 -18.80 -7.81
C LYS A 168 9.74 -18.36 -9.27
N ILE A 169 8.92 -19.06 -10.07
CA ILE A 169 8.65 -18.69 -11.46
C ILE A 169 7.98 -17.32 -11.55
N LEU A 170 6.99 -17.02 -10.71
CA LEU A 170 6.31 -15.73 -10.69
C LEU A 170 7.26 -14.58 -10.33
N TRP A 171 8.12 -14.77 -9.33
CA TRP A 171 9.15 -13.79 -8.98
C TRP A 171 10.17 -13.60 -10.11
N PHE A 172 10.56 -14.68 -10.78
CA PHE A 172 11.45 -14.61 -11.95
C PHE A 172 10.79 -13.81 -13.08
N ALA A 173 9.57 -14.15 -13.47
CA ALA A 173 8.83 -13.49 -14.54
C ALA A 173 8.63 -12.00 -14.26
N LEU A 174 8.21 -11.64 -13.04
CA LEU A 174 8.03 -10.24 -12.63
C LEU A 174 9.35 -9.46 -12.66
N SER A 175 10.42 -10.03 -12.07
CA SER A 175 11.71 -9.35 -12.00
C SER A 175 12.34 -9.18 -13.39
N ALA A 176 12.23 -10.21 -14.24
CA ALA A 176 12.68 -10.15 -15.63
C ALA A 176 11.87 -9.11 -16.43
N TYR A 177 10.56 -9.07 -16.27
CA TYR A 177 9.71 -8.06 -16.89
C TYR A 177 10.11 -6.64 -16.48
N LEU A 178 10.25 -6.37 -15.18
CA LEU A 178 10.66 -5.06 -14.67
C LEU A 178 12.04 -4.68 -15.19
N PHE A 179 13.01 -5.60 -15.14
CA PHE A 179 14.35 -5.36 -15.63
C PHE A 179 14.37 -5.02 -17.13
N ILE A 180 13.73 -5.85 -17.96
CA ILE A 180 13.69 -5.64 -19.42
C ILE A 180 13.00 -4.32 -19.73
N LYS A 181 11.84 -4.05 -19.14
CA LYS A 181 11.08 -2.83 -19.40
C LYS A 181 11.86 -1.58 -19.00
N THR A 182 12.40 -1.53 -17.78
CA THR A 182 13.16 -0.38 -17.30
C THR A 182 14.47 -0.19 -18.06
N ALA A 183 15.20 -1.27 -18.37
CA ALA A 183 16.42 -1.21 -19.17
C ALA A 183 16.14 -0.72 -20.59
N SER A 184 15.07 -1.20 -21.22
CA SER A 184 14.67 -0.75 -22.56
C SER A 184 14.32 0.74 -22.58
N ILE A 185 13.54 1.25 -21.60
CA ILE A 185 13.24 2.69 -21.53
C ILE A 185 14.52 3.51 -21.32
N LEU A 186 15.43 3.04 -20.44
CA LEU A 186 16.70 3.71 -20.18
C LEU A 186 17.57 3.78 -21.43
N ILE A 187 17.70 2.67 -22.18
CA ILE A 187 18.46 2.62 -23.43
C ILE A 187 17.85 3.57 -24.47
N VAL A 188 16.53 3.53 -24.66
CA VAL A 188 15.84 4.42 -25.61
C VAL A 188 16.06 5.89 -25.24
N LYS A 189 15.96 6.23 -23.95
CA LYS A 189 16.22 7.60 -23.47
C LYS A 189 17.64 8.06 -23.82
N ILE A 190 18.65 7.23 -23.54
CA ILE A 190 20.05 7.53 -23.86
C ILE A 190 20.27 7.66 -25.37
N LEU A 191 19.65 6.80 -26.18
CA LEU A 191 19.77 6.84 -27.64
C LEU A 191 19.12 8.08 -28.25
N LEU A 192 17.95 8.48 -27.73
CA LEU A 192 17.25 9.70 -28.14
C LEU A 192 18.02 10.96 -27.73
N GLU A 193 18.55 11.03 -26.50
CA GLU A 193 19.35 12.17 -26.02
C GLU A 193 20.63 12.38 -26.83
N LYS A 194 21.20 11.29 -27.37
CA LYS A 194 22.41 11.35 -28.20
C LYS A 194 22.15 11.46 -29.70
N ASP A 195 20.89 11.45 -30.12
CA ASP A 195 20.48 11.43 -31.53
C ASP A 195 21.08 10.25 -32.35
N ILE A 196 21.23 9.08 -31.71
CA ILE A 196 21.82 7.85 -32.32
C ILE A 196 20.73 6.79 -32.59
N MET A 197 19.45 7.13 -32.39
CA MET A 197 18.37 6.17 -32.55
C MET A 197 18.15 5.82 -34.02
N LYS A 198 18.74 4.70 -34.46
CA LYS A 198 18.61 4.19 -35.83
C LYS A 198 17.20 3.63 -36.07
N ASP A 199 16.67 3.84 -37.28
CA ASP A 199 15.35 3.34 -37.70
C ASP A 199 15.17 1.83 -37.49
N ASN A 200 16.25 1.05 -37.64
CA ASN A 200 16.22 -0.40 -37.47
C ASN A 200 16.03 -0.85 -36.00
N LEU A 201 16.29 0.00 -35.02
CA LEU A 201 16.10 -0.31 -33.59
C LEU A 201 14.67 0.01 -33.11
N ILE A 202 13.98 0.91 -33.80
CA ILE A 202 12.62 1.36 -33.45
C ILE A 202 11.62 0.19 -33.35
N PRO A 203 11.58 -0.80 -34.28
CA PRO A 203 10.65 -1.92 -34.18
C PRO A 203 10.87 -2.79 -32.94
N ILE A 204 12.13 -3.03 -32.56
CA ILE A 204 12.48 -3.84 -31.39
C ILE A 204 11.97 -3.17 -30.11
N PHE A 205 12.21 -1.86 -29.97
CA PHE A 205 11.72 -1.12 -28.82
C PHE A 205 10.20 -0.94 -28.84
N LYS A 206 9.56 -0.80 -30.01
CA LYS A 206 8.09 -0.78 -30.11
C LYS A 206 7.45 -2.08 -29.67
N PHE A 207 8.08 -3.22 -29.92
CA PHE A 207 7.60 -4.52 -29.42
C PHE A 207 7.61 -4.60 -27.89
N ILE A 208 8.65 -4.06 -27.25
CA ILE A 208 8.82 -4.14 -25.78
C ILE A 208 8.04 -3.03 -25.05
N LEU A 209 8.02 -1.82 -25.60
CA LEU A 209 7.53 -0.60 -24.94
C LEU A 209 6.19 -0.09 -25.48
N GLY A 210 5.70 -0.63 -26.60
CA GLY A 210 4.47 -0.18 -27.26
C GLY A 210 4.70 0.91 -28.30
N GLN A 211 3.63 1.48 -28.84
CA GLN A 211 3.72 2.42 -29.98
C GLN A 211 4.29 3.80 -29.61
N ASN A 212 4.16 4.23 -28.34
CA ASN A 212 4.50 5.57 -27.88
C ASN A 212 5.91 5.68 -27.26
N ILE A 213 6.91 5.03 -27.87
CA ILE A 213 8.26 4.92 -27.29
C ILE A 213 8.94 6.27 -27.00
N ASN A 214 8.77 7.26 -27.88
CA ASN A 214 9.44 8.55 -27.77
C ASN A 214 8.87 9.36 -26.60
N GLN A 215 7.54 9.37 -26.48
CA GLN A 215 6.85 10.05 -25.39
C GLN A 215 7.23 9.44 -24.04
N VAL A 216 7.18 8.10 -23.93
CA VAL A 216 7.52 7.40 -22.67
C VAL A 216 8.97 7.67 -22.25
N ALA A 217 9.92 7.69 -23.19
CA ALA A 217 11.33 7.95 -22.89
C ALA A 217 11.61 9.41 -22.52
N GLN A 218 10.92 10.36 -23.15
CA GLN A 218 11.07 11.79 -22.86
C GLN A 218 10.46 12.16 -21.50
N GLU A 219 9.27 11.65 -21.17
CA GLU A 219 8.58 11.94 -19.90
C GLU A 219 9.22 11.25 -18.69
N SER A 220 9.96 10.15 -18.89
CA SER A 220 10.55 9.39 -17.78
C SER A 220 11.79 10.08 -17.20
N HIS A 221 11.83 10.33 -15.89
CA HIS A 221 13.03 10.85 -15.23
C HIS A 221 14.16 9.80 -15.18
N MET A 222 15.39 10.18 -15.57
CA MET A 222 16.55 9.28 -15.65
C MET A 222 16.89 8.65 -14.28
N ILE A 223 16.86 9.44 -13.21
CA ILE A 223 17.12 8.97 -11.84
C ILE A 223 16.12 7.87 -11.45
N THR A 224 14.83 8.08 -11.73
CA THR A 224 13.77 7.11 -11.43
C THR A 224 13.99 5.79 -12.16
N LEU A 225 14.40 5.83 -13.44
CA LEU A 225 14.70 4.63 -14.21
C LEU A 225 15.90 3.87 -13.64
N ILE A 226 16.96 4.57 -13.23
CA ILE A 226 18.13 3.94 -12.60
C ILE A 226 17.73 3.27 -11.28
N VAL A 227 16.96 3.96 -10.43
CA VAL A 227 16.47 3.40 -9.17
C VAL A 227 15.61 2.15 -9.42
N LEU A 228 14.66 2.21 -10.35
CA LEU A 228 13.82 1.06 -10.72
C LEU A 228 14.64 -0.12 -11.23
N LEU A 229 15.69 0.15 -12.02
CA LEU A 229 16.59 -0.89 -12.51
C LEU A 229 17.34 -1.56 -11.35
N VAL A 230 17.91 -0.78 -10.43
CA VAL A 230 18.59 -1.30 -9.23
C VAL A 230 17.62 -2.10 -8.36
N VAL A 231 16.39 -1.61 -8.16
CA VAL A 231 15.35 -2.31 -7.39
C VAL A 231 14.97 -3.63 -8.06
N SER A 232 14.85 -3.69 -9.39
CA SER A 232 14.55 -4.94 -10.13
C SER A 232 15.65 -6.00 -9.93
N ILE A 233 16.92 -5.59 -9.95
CA ILE A 233 18.08 -6.48 -9.71
C ILE A 233 18.07 -6.96 -8.25
N ALA A 234 17.80 -6.06 -7.31
CA ALA A 234 17.70 -6.41 -5.89
C ALA A 234 16.55 -7.39 -5.63
N LEU A 235 15.37 -7.15 -6.22
CA LEU A 235 14.22 -8.05 -6.17
C LEU A 235 14.61 -9.43 -6.69
N PHE A 236 15.17 -9.52 -7.89
CA PHE A 236 15.62 -10.79 -8.47
C PHE A 236 16.57 -11.55 -7.53
N LYS A 237 17.58 -10.86 -6.99
CA LYS A 237 18.57 -11.47 -6.08
C LYS A 237 17.93 -11.97 -4.78
N ILE A 238 16.98 -11.23 -4.22
CA ILE A 238 16.33 -11.59 -2.95
C ILE A 238 15.30 -12.70 -3.17
N THR A 239 14.41 -12.53 -4.14
CA THR A 239 13.21 -13.37 -4.30
C THR A 239 13.42 -14.58 -5.19
N VAL A 240 14.40 -14.57 -6.09
CA VAL A 240 14.72 -15.69 -6.99
C VAL A 240 15.97 -16.43 -6.54
N ILE A 241 17.10 -15.73 -6.41
CA ILE A 241 18.39 -16.36 -6.05
C ILE A 241 18.40 -16.76 -4.57
N SER A 242 17.98 -15.87 -3.68
CA SER A 242 17.98 -16.11 -2.24
C SER A 242 16.64 -16.66 -1.71
N ASN A 243 15.81 -17.21 -2.60
CA ASN A 243 14.44 -17.63 -2.30
C ASN A 243 14.38 -18.63 -1.13
N GLU A 244 15.24 -19.65 -1.12
CA GLU A 244 15.27 -20.66 -0.04
C GLU A 244 15.55 -20.04 1.34
N LYS A 245 16.48 -19.07 1.38
CA LYS A 245 16.80 -18.34 2.62
C LYS A 245 15.65 -17.45 3.05
N LEU A 246 14.94 -16.83 2.10
CA LEU A 246 13.75 -16.03 2.37
C LEU A 246 12.64 -16.91 2.95
N ILE A 247 12.32 -18.03 2.30
CA ILE A 247 11.29 -18.99 2.74
C ILE A 247 11.64 -19.54 4.12
N SER A 248 12.89 -19.96 4.35
CA SER A 248 13.33 -20.44 5.67
C SER A 248 13.16 -19.38 6.77
N LYS A 249 13.51 -18.11 6.49
CA LYS A 249 13.28 -17.02 7.45
C LYS A 249 11.80 -16.78 7.73
N ILE A 250 10.97 -16.79 6.69
CA ILE A 250 9.52 -16.60 6.84
C ILE A 250 8.92 -17.76 7.63
N SER A 251 9.31 -19.00 7.32
CA SER A 251 8.86 -20.20 8.02
C SER A 251 9.25 -20.19 9.51
N ASN A 252 10.51 -19.86 9.82
CA ASN A 252 10.96 -19.74 11.21
C ASN A 252 10.19 -18.63 11.96
N ALA A 253 10.01 -17.46 11.34
CA ALA A 253 9.26 -16.36 11.95
C ALA A 253 7.78 -16.72 12.19
N LEU A 254 7.18 -17.49 11.28
CA LEU A 254 5.81 -17.99 11.45
C LEU A 254 5.71 -19.02 12.59
N SER A 255 6.65 -19.97 12.65
CA SER A 255 6.73 -20.95 13.74
C SER A 255 6.91 -20.27 15.11
N ASP A 256 7.82 -19.31 15.19
CA ASP A 256 8.06 -18.53 16.41
C ASP A 256 6.80 -17.75 16.83
N ALA A 257 6.06 -17.17 15.88
CA ALA A 257 4.81 -16.47 16.15
C ALA A 257 3.71 -17.42 16.67
N GLU A 258 3.59 -18.62 16.10
CA GLU A 258 2.63 -19.63 16.57
C GLU A 258 2.95 -20.14 17.98
N VAL A 259 4.24 -20.36 18.28
CA VAL A 259 4.70 -20.75 19.62
C VAL A 259 4.40 -19.65 20.63
N GLN A 260 4.68 -18.38 20.30
CA GLN A 260 4.37 -17.25 21.17
C GLN A 260 2.87 -17.11 21.43
N GLN A 261 2.04 -17.30 20.39
CA GLN A 261 0.59 -17.28 20.54
C GLN A 261 0.10 -18.37 21.50
N LYS A 262 0.52 -19.63 21.30
CA LYS A 262 0.15 -20.74 22.19
C LYS A 262 0.63 -20.52 23.63
N MET A 263 1.86 -20.03 23.81
CA MET A 263 2.38 -19.70 25.15
C MET A 263 1.55 -18.60 25.83
N SER A 264 1.06 -17.61 25.09
CA SER A 264 0.19 -16.57 25.63
C SER A 264 -1.18 -17.12 26.05
N GLU A 265 -1.72 -18.06 25.28
CA GLU A 265 -2.98 -18.75 25.59
C GLU A 265 -2.84 -19.64 26.83
N TYR A 266 -1.75 -20.41 26.95
CA TYR A 266 -1.45 -21.21 28.14
C TYR A 266 -1.27 -20.37 29.40
N LYS A 267 -0.55 -19.24 29.31
CA LYS A 267 -0.40 -18.32 30.45
C LYS A 267 -1.73 -17.75 30.91
N LYS A 268 -2.58 -17.31 29.96
CA LYS A 268 -3.94 -16.88 30.29
C LYS A 268 -4.70 -17.99 30.99
N ALA A 269 -4.71 -19.21 30.44
CA ALA A 269 -5.43 -20.35 31.02
C ALA A 269 -4.95 -20.68 32.45
N ASP A 270 -3.65 -20.63 32.72
CA ASP A 270 -3.07 -20.85 34.06
C ASP A 270 -3.46 -19.74 35.05
N GLU A 271 -3.45 -18.47 34.62
CA GLU A 271 -3.93 -17.34 35.43
C GLU A 271 -5.43 -17.46 35.75
N TRP A 272 -6.25 -17.85 34.77
CA TRP A 272 -7.68 -18.13 34.98
C TRP A 272 -7.87 -19.29 35.98
N ALA A 273 -7.08 -20.36 35.88
CA ALA A 273 -7.14 -21.50 36.80
C ALA A 273 -6.76 -21.10 38.23
N LYS A 274 -5.66 -20.35 38.41
CA LYS A 274 -5.22 -19.83 39.72
C LYS A 274 -6.25 -18.90 40.34
N THR A 275 -6.86 -18.02 39.54
CA THR A 275 -7.89 -17.10 40.01
C THR A 275 -9.14 -17.88 40.45
N ARG A 276 -9.53 -18.91 39.70
CA ARG A 276 -10.65 -19.78 40.05
C ARG A 276 -10.41 -20.58 41.34
N ALA A 277 -9.19 -21.08 41.55
CA ALA A 277 -8.82 -21.78 42.78
C ALA A 277 -8.96 -20.89 44.01
N LYS A 278 -8.42 -19.65 43.95
CA LYS A 278 -8.58 -18.67 45.03
C LYS A 278 -10.05 -18.36 45.35
N MET A 279 -10.90 -18.22 44.33
CA MET A 279 -12.33 -17.99 44.54
C MET A 279 -13.07 -19.18 45.19
N MET A 280 -12.53 -20.40 45.08
CA MET A 280 -13.10 -21.59 45.76
C MET A 280 -12.66 -21.63 47.22
N ASP A 281 -11.39 -21.33 47.50
CA ASP A 281 -10.83 -21.31 48.86
C ASP A 281 -11.47 -20.20 49.72
N ASP A 282 -11.76 -19.02 49.15
CA ASP A 282 -12.44 -17.93 49.87
C ASP A 282 -13.91 -18.24 50.23
N LYS A 283 -14.50 -19.31 49.66
CA LYS A 283 -15.88 -19.72 49.92
C LYS A 283 -16.03 -20.88 50.92
N SER A 284 -14.92 -21.51 51.33
CA SER A 284 -14.91 -22.61 52.32
C SER A 284 -14.63 -22.09 53.72
#